data_AF-A0A2S8GU86-F1
#
_entry.id   AF-A0A2S8GU86-F1
#
_cell.length_a   1.000
_cell.length_b   1.000
_cell.length_c   1.000
_cell.angle_alpha   90.00
_cell.angle_beta   90.00
_cell.angle_gamma   90.00
#
_symmetry.space_group_name_H-M   'P 1'
#
loop_
_entity.id
_entity.type
_entity.pdbx_description
1 polymer ?
#
loop_
_entity_poly.entity_id
_entity_poly.type
_entity_poly.pdbx_seq_one_letter_code
_entity_poly.pdbx_strand_id
1 'polypeptide(L)'
;MDYSSILSRYIGREVCISTFGHIKLRGEVAAIYEDCVRLINASTQGDAEDGAWNLDGDHHGQEALVHFHHIVAISCGDEDLLDIPVVADAGKPSWFSEPEEKEQVEAVLSEAAEPWRSYLAMDRLTLEVGQGLIGMISPESKDFYDRMTAVRCQLADSLGIVVPKIRMRDSRQLGDGEYRFLIDENEIARARFGPGKYIALDMGTATETLDGTPGVDPTFGGPGIWIRAEQQREAEKAGYLVIEPGMLLVTHLQETIRRYAHEMLTLDDVRRLIDLLRDDQAAEVEELRASPLSLSTIHAVLVRLLEEGVSIKNFPRVLETLVRHGARTGDIELLVAAVRVRLGRQICQRYLDRDGRVHAIGLEPELEERLLELSDAGLGRKARPWVERLMDNLNDSFQQLEEQQQPTALVTSIDLRSNLWRMISAQMPRVSVLSFAEVPRNTEIFWEMRVTPDDIGLPEGSSRSNSASNAQPYAKAAHMMEKLGEKMPRQPR
;
A
#
# COMPACT_ATOMS: atom_id res chain seq x y z
N MET A 1 18.98 -28.11 -5.82
CA MET A 1 18.69 -29.26 -4.94
C MET A 1 19.84 -29.37 -3.96
N ASP A 2 19.55 -29.41 -2.67
CA ASP A 2 20.56 -29.56 -1.62
C ASP A 2 20.92 -31.04 -1.43
N TYR A 3 21.82 -31.53 -2.28
CA TYR A 3 22.27 -32.92 -2.27
C TYR A 3 23.02 -33.30 -0.98
N SER A 4 23.64 -32.32 -0.31
CA SER A 4 24.34 -32.53 0.96
C SER A 4 23.35 -32.91 2.06
N SER A 5 22.28 -32.13 2.20
CA SER A 5 21.21 -32.42 3.17
C SER A 5 20.50 -33.74 2.87
N ILE A 6 20.24 -34.05 1.59
CA ILE A 6 19.57 -35.30 1.20
C ILE A 6 20.45 -36.52 1.51
N LEU A 7 21.70 -36.54 1.03
CA LEU A 7 22.59 -37.69 1.20
C LEU A 7 23.04 -37.88 2.65
N SER A 8 23.03 -36.82 3.48
CA SER A 8 23.43 -36.92 4.91
C SER A 8 22.58 -37.91 5.70
N ARG A 9 21.33 -38.09 5.27
CA ARG A 9 20.38 -39.04 5.86
C ARG A 9 20.69 -40.50 5.50
N TYR A 10 21.57 -40.72 4.52
CA TYR A 10 21.90 -42.03 3.96
C TYR A 10 23.36 -42.43 4.23
N ILE A 11 24.09 -41.73 5.10
CA ILE A 11 25.43 -42.15 5.53
C ILE A 11 25.34 -43.56 6.13
N GLY A 12 26.16 -44.49 5.62
CA GLY A 12 26.15 -45.91 5.96
C GLY A 12 25.08 -46.75 5.24
N ARG A 13 24.36 -46.17 4.27
CA ARG A 13 23.36 -46.88 3.45
C ARG A 13 23.77 -46.93 1.98
N GLU A 14 23.31 -47.96 1.28
CA GLU A 14 23.50 -48.08 -0.16
C GLU A 14 22.60 -47.10 -0.92
N VAL A 15 23.21 -46.37 -1.85
CA VAL A 15 22.52 -45.47 -2.77
C VAL A 15 22.94 -45.78 -4.21
N CYS A 16 22.02 -45.54 -5.15
CA CYS A 16 22.33 -45.52 -6.57
C CYS A 16 22.28 -44.08 -7.07
N ILE A 17 23.40 -43.60 -7.62
CA ILE A 17 23.58 -42.26 -8.16
C ILE A 17 23.73 -42.36 -9.68
N SER A 18 22.85 -41.67 -10.41
CA SER A 18 22.95 -41.52 -11.87
C SER A 18 23.64 -40.20 -12.19
N THR A 19 24.69 -40.22 -13.02
CA THR A 19 25.43 -39.01 -13.40
C THR A 19 25.15 -38.56 -14.84
N PHE A 20 25.53 -37.31 -15.16
CA PHE A 20 25.56 -36.82 -16.53
C PHE A 20 26.47 -37.72 -17.39
N GLY A 21 25.88 -38.41 -18.37
CA GLY A 21 26.57 -39.44 -19.18
C GLY A 21 25.98 -40.85 -19.07
N HIS A 22 24.82 -41.02 -18.40
CA HIS A 22 24.09 -42.30 -18.23
C HIS A 22 24.81 -43.37 -17.40
N ILE A 23 25.93 -43.03 -16.76
CA ILE A 23 26.65 -43.92 -15.85
C ILE A 23 25.87 -44.00 -14.53
N LYS A 24 25.48 -45.21 -14.13
CA LYS A 24 24.88 -45.49 -12.82
C LYS A 24 25.95 -46.04 -11.89
N LEU A 25 26.14 -45.36 -10.76
CA LEU A 25 27.05 -45.71 -9.68
C LEU A 25 26.25 -46.21 -8.50
N ARG A 26 26.50 -47.44 -8.04
CA ARG A 26 25.93 -47.98 -6.80
C ARG A 26 27.03 -48.12 -5.76
N GLY A 27 26.82 -47.59 -4.55
CA GLY A 27 27.77 -47.73 -3.45
C GLY A 27 27.18 -47.23 -2.12
N GLU A 28 27.91 -47.45 -1.03
CA GLU A 28 27.50 -47.02 0.32
C GLU A 28 28.04 -45.62 0.62
N VAL A 29 27.21 -44.73 1.15
CA VAL A 29 27.63 -43.36 1.47
C VAL A 29 28.53 -43.35 2.70
N ALA A 30 29.83 -43.09 2.52
CA ALA A 30 30.80 -43.06 3.61
C ALA A 30 30.98 -41.68 4.24
N ALA A 31 30.96 -40.62 3.42
CA ALA A 31 31.12 -39.25 3.89
C ALA A 31 30.55 -38.25 2.88
N ILE A 32 30.21 -37.06 3.35
CA ILE A 32 29.68 -35.97 2.53
C ILE A 32 30.50 -34.72 2.84
N TYR A 33 30.94 -34.08 1.78
CA TYR A 33 31.69 -32.82 1.82
C TYR A 33 30.83 -31.69 1.27
N GLU A 34 31.38 -30.48 1.27
CA GLU A 34 30.65 -29.27 0.85
C GLU A 34 30.11 -29.35 -0.59
N ASP A 35 30.79 -30.07 -1.49
CA ASP A 35 30.47 -30.13 -2.92
C ASP A 35 30.40 -31.55 -3.53
N CYS A 36 30.66 -32.59 -2.74
CA CYS A 36 30.70 -33.97 -3.22
C CYS A 36 30.33 -35.01 -2.15
N VAL A 37 29.96 -36.20 -2.61
CA VAL A 37 29.74 -37.38 -1.78
C VAL A 37 30.81 -38.44 -2.04
N ARG A 38 31.29 -39.08 -0.98
CA ARG A 38 32.20 -40.22 -1.04
C ARG A 38 31.42 -41.51 -0.85
N LEU A 39 31.46 -42.37 -1.87
CA LEU A 39 30.94 -43.72 -1.84
C LEU A 39 32.07 -44.73 -1.63
N ILE A 40 31.82 -45.74 -0.82
CA ILE A 40 32.68 -46.92 -0.68
C ILE A 40 32.00 -48.13 -1.32
N ASN A 41 32.81 -49.11 -1.74
CA ASN A 41 32.34 -50.29 -2.48
C ASN A 41 31.55 -49.90 -3.75
N ALA A 42 31.98 -48.83 -4.41
CA ALA A 42 31.27 -48.29 -5.55
C ALA A 42 31.47 -49.17 -6.81
N SER A 43 30.38 -49.44 -7.53
CA SER A 43 30.37 -50.16 -8.80
C SER A 43 29.62 -49.37 -9.88
N THR A 44 30.12 -49.43 -11.12
CA THR A 44 29.50 -48.79 -12.30
C THR A 44 28.78 -49.82 -13.16
N GLN A 45 27.58 -49.51 -13.64
CA GLN A 45 26.96 -50.28 -14.72
C GLN A 45 27.55 -49.82 -16.06
N GLY A 46 28.27 -50.70 -16.77
CA GLY A 46 28.69 -50.45 -18.15
C GLY A 46 27.56 -50.76 -19.14
N ASP A 47 27.57 -50.09 -20.31
CA ASP A 47 26.55 -50.19 -21.38
C ASP A 47 26.45 -51.58 -22.03
N ALA A 48 25.93 -52.56 -21.29
CA ALA A 48 25.41 -53.80 -21.84
C ALA A 48 23.90 -53.85 -21.58
N GLU A 49 23.12 -53.82 -22.66
CA GLU A 49 21.68 -54.08 -22.68
C GLU A 49 21.41 -55.50 -22.17
N ASP A 50 21.36 -55.67 -20.85
CA ASP A 50 20.55 -56.64 -20.10
C ASP A 50 21.01 -56.70 -18.63
N GLY A 51 20.18 -56.13 -17.74
CA GLY A 51 19.81 -56.66 -16.42
C GLY A 51 20.83 -57.09 -15.35
N ALA A 52 22.14 -57.10 -15.57
CA ALA A 52 23.10 -57.65 -14.60
C ALA A 52 24.24 -56.67 -14.30
N TRP A 53 24.38 -56.31 -13.02
CA TRP A 53 25.60 -55.67 -12.51
C TRP A 53 26.72 -56.72 -12.52
N ASN A 54 27.90 -56.38 -13.04
CA ASN A 54 29.07 -57.26 -12.98
C ASN A 54 29.45 -57.50 -11.51
N LEU A 55 29.01 -58.62 -10.95
CA LEU A 55 29.28 -59.07 -9.58
C LEU A 55 30.52 -59.97 -9.48
N ASP A 56 31.14 -60.35 -10.61
CA ASP A 56 32.25 -61.32 -10.66
C ASP A 56 33.63 -60.66 -10.89
N GLY A 57 33.94 -59.63 -10.11
CA GLY A 57 35.29 -59.08 -10.03
C GLY A 57 35.62 -58.74 -8.59
N ASP A 58 36.70 -59.32 -8.06
CA ASP A 58 37.28 -58.97 -6.75
C ASP A 58 37.51 -57.45 -6.66
N HIS A 59 36.55 -56.73 -6.12
CA HIS A 59 36.59 -55.28 -5.92
C HIS A 59 36.46 -54.95 -4.43
N HIS A 60 37.41 -55.47 -3.65
CA HIS A 60 37.73 -54.85 -2.38
C HIS A 60 38.27 -53.44 -2.63
N GLY A 61 37.47 -52.41 -2.33
CA GLY A 61 37.97 -51.07 -2.00
C GLY A 61 37.97 -50.00 -3.11
N GLN A 62 37.06 -50.04 -4.09
CA GLN A 62 36.87 -48.85 -4.94
C GLN A 62 36.04 -47.78 -4.20
N GLU A 63 36.72 -46.70 -3.83
CA GLU A 63 36.09 -45.45 -3.40
C GLU A 63 35.76 -44.59 -4.62
N ALA A 64 34.57 -44.00 -4.66
CA ALA A 64 34.17 -43.06 -5.70
C ALA A 64 33.75 -41.72 -5.08
N LEU A 65 34.26 -40.62 -5.62
CA LEU A 65 33.85 -39.26 -5.27
C LEU A 65 32.95 -38.72 -6.38
N VAL A 66 31.73 -38.33 -6.02
CA VAL A 66 30.75 -37.78 -6.96
C VAL A 66 30.40 -36.35 -6.55
N HIS A 67 30.79 -35.38 -7.37
CA HIS A 67 30.42 -33.98 -7.16
C HIS A 67 28.92 -33.76 -7.43
N PHE A 68 28.28 -32.94 -6.60
CA PHE A 68 26.83 -32.72 -6.63
C PHE A 68 26.31 -32.23 -7.98
N HIS A 69 27.09 -31.39 -8.69
CA HIS A 69 26.71 -30.90 -10.01
C HIS A 69 26.65 -31.98 -11.11
N HIS A 70 27.18 -33.18 -10.85
CA HIS A 70 27.12 -34.30 -11.78
C HIS A 70 25.93 -35.23 -11.50
N ILE A 71 25.23 -35.06 -10.38
CA ILE A 71 24.15 -35.94 -9.95
C ILE A 71 22.87 -35.55 -10.69
N VAL A 72 22.31 -36.51 -11.41
CA VAL A 72 21.03 -36.36 -12.12
C VAL A 72 19.88 -36.95 -11.30
N ALA A 73 20.11 -38.10 -10.66
CA ALA A 73 19.12 -38.77 -9.83
C ALA A 73 19.80 -39.61 -8.73
N ILE A 74 19.11 -39.76 -7.60
CA ILE A 74 19.50 -40.63 -6.48
C ILE A 74 18.30 -41.52 -6.15
N SER A 75 18.51 -42.82 -6.01
CA SER A 75 17.50 -43.76 -5.52
C SER A 75 18.06 -44.60 -4.37
N CYS A 76 17.27 -44.78 -3.30
CA CYS A 76 17.59 -45.62 -2.14
C CYS A 76 16.69 -46.85 -2.12
N GLY A 77 17.21 -48.00 -1.67
CA GLY A 77 16.55 -49.30 -1.78
C GLY A 77 15.52 -49.67 -0.71
N ASP A 78 15.30 -48.82 0.31
CA ASP A 78 14.45 -49.17 1.46
C ASP A 78 13.18 -48.30 1.52
N GLU A 79 12.04 -48.90 1.16
CA GLU A 79 10.69 -48.46 1.52
C GLU A 79 10.38 -48.95 2.95
N ASP A 80 10.04 -48.04 3.89
CA ASP A 80 9.03 -48.20 4.96
C ASP A 80 9.09 -47.06 6.00
N LEU A 81 7.92 -46.57 6.43
CA LEU A 81 7.66 -45.31 7.15
C LEU A 81 6.92 -45.56 8.50
N LEU A 82 6.91 -44.53 9.39
CA LEU A 82 6.09 -44.30 10.62
C LEU A 82 6.73 -44.76 11.96
N ASP A 83 6.70 -44.06 13.11
CA ASP A 83 5.99 -42.89 13.64
C ASP A 83 6.72 -42.35 14.90
N ILE A 84 6.80 -41.03 15.15
CA ILE A 84 6.92 -40.47 16.51
C ILE A 84 6.14 -39.13 16.57
N PRO A 85 5.24 -38.91 17.56
CA PRO A 85 4.48 -37.67 17.69
C PRO A 85 5.29 -36.58 18.39
N VAL A 86 5.26 -35.35 17.86
CA VAL A 86 5.83 -34.16 18.50
C VAL A 86 4.78 -33.49 19.39
N VAL A 87 5.14 -33.24 20.66
CA VAL A 87 4.37 -32.46 21.64
C VAL A 87 4.39 -30.99 21.24
N ALA A 88 3.21 -30.35 21.27
CA ALA A 88 3.01 -28.95 20.86
C ALA A 88 3.78 -27.94 21.73
N ASP A 89 4.54 -27.06 21.07
CA ASP A 89 5.16 -25.87 21.66
C ASP A 89 4.15 -24.70 21.67
N ALA A 90 3.73 -24.27 22.85
CA ALA A 90 2.78 -23.18 23.04
C ALA A 90 3.55 -21.86 23.19
N GLY A 91 3.71 -21.09 22.11
CA GLY A 91 4.33 -19.77 22.23
C GLY A 91 4.69 -18.99 20.95
N LYS A 92 4.14 -19.30 19.77
CA LYS A 92 4.40 -18.57 18.52
C LYS A 92 3.10 -18.03 17.91
N PRO A 93 3.06 -16.81 17.33
CA PRO A 93 1.93 -16.37 16.53
C PRO A 93 1.72 -17.33 15.35
N SER A 94 0.57 -18.00 15.31
CA SER A 94 0.23 -19.08 14.37
C SER A 94 0.34 -18.72 12.89
N TRP A 95 0.44 -17.44 12.52
CA TRP A 95 0.46 -16.99 11.12
C TRP A 95 1.87 -16.88 10.52
N PHE A 96 2.92 -17.13 11.31
CA PHE A 96 4.33 -17.08 10.91
C PHE A 96 4.96 -18.45 10.67
N SER A 97 4.21 -19.54 10.84
CA SER A 97 4.67 -20.87 10.46
C SER A 97 4.99 -20.88 8.97
N GLU A 98 6.27 -21.04 8.63
CA GLU A 98 6.65 -21.46 7.28
C GLU A 98 5.86 -22.73 6.95
N PRO A 99 5.28 -22.84 5.75
CA PRO A 99 4.55 -24.04 5.38
C PRO A 99 5.55 -25.17 5.11
N GLU A 100 6.15 -25.76 6.15
CA GLU A 100 6.96 -26.97 6.05
C GLU A 100 6.10 -28.21 5.67
N GLU A 101 4.77 -28.08 5.60
CA GLU A 101 3.85 -29.14 5.18
C GLU A 101 3.17 -28.90 3.81
N LYS A 102 3.48 -27.83 3.06
CA LYS A 102 2.85 -27.63 1.74
C LYS A 102 3.43 -28.51 0.63
N GLU A 103 4.71 -28.84 0.67
CA GLU A 103 5.33 -29.62 -0.43
C GLU A 103 4.87 -31.08 -0.50
N GLN A 104 4.43 -31.69 0.62
CA GLN A 104 3.93 -33.07 0.61
C GLN A 104 2.43 -33.18 0.29
N VAL A 105 1.66 -32.09 0.38
CA VAL A 105 0.24 -32.09 0.00
C VAL A 105 0.04 -31.58 -1.43
N GLU A 106 0.92 -30.71 -1.95
CA GLU A 106 0.83 -30.22 -3.35
C GLU A 106 1.31 -31.26 -4.38
N ALA A 107 2.22 -32.17 -4.02
CA ALA A 107 2.71 -33.20 -4.95
C ALA A 107 1.68 -34.33 -5.22
N VAL A 108 0.63 -34.47 -4.39
CA VAL A 108 -0.44 -35.46 -4.57
C VAL A 108 -1.72 -34.85 -5.17
N LEU A 109 -1.80 -33.52 -5.31
CA LEU A 109 -2.95 -32.82 -5.90
C LEU A 109 -2.64 -32.15 -7.25
N SER A 110 -1.75 -32.77 -8.03
CA SER A 110 -1.64 -32.50 -9.47
C SER A 110 -2.50 -33.50 -10.27
N GLU A 111 -3.76 -33.67 -9.87
CA GLU A 111 -4.82 -34.13 -10.76
C GLU A 111 -5.65 -32.91 -11.17
N ALA A 112 -5.83 -32.75 -12.48
CA ALA A 112 -6.58 -31.70 -13.19
C ALA A 112 -7.41 -30.79 -12.28
N ALA A 113 -6.96 -29.54 -12.09
CA ALA A 113 -7.69 -28.53 -11.34
C ALA A 113 -9.18 -28.55 -11.75
N GLU A 114 -10.05 -28.91 -10.79
CA GLU A 114 -11.46 -29.11 -11.08
C GLU A 114 -12.05 -27.86 -11.76
N PRO A 115 -12.90 -28.01 -12.81
CA PRO A 115 -13.32 -26.90 -13.67
C PRO A 115 -13.88 -25.69 -12.90
N TRP A 116 -14.54 -25.92 -11.76
CA TRP A 116 -15.14 -24.88 -10.92
C TRP A 116 -14.10 -23.92 -10.31
N ARG A 117 -12.83 -24.30 -10.16
CA ARG A 117 -11.78 -23.40 -9.63
C ARG A 117 -11.62 -22.14 -10.49
N SER A 118 -11.81 -22.27 -11.81
CA SER A 118 -11.79 -21.14 -12.74
C SER A 118 -13.01 -20.22 -12.59
N TYR A 119 -14.17 -20.76 -12.16
CA TYR A 119 -15.38 -19.99 -11.88
C TYR A 119 -15.31 -19.25 -10.54
N LEU A 120 -14.44 -19.66 -9.62
CA LEU A 120 -14.18 -18.95 -8.37
C LEU A 120 -13.05 -17.92 -8.47
N ALA A 121 -12.34 -17.88 -9.59
CA ALA A 121 -11.24 -16.95 -9.79
C ALA A 121 -11.79 -15.56 -10.11
N MET A 122 -11.76 -14.66 -9.13
CA MET A 122 -12.21 -13.28 -9.30
C MET A 122 -11.10 -12.37 -9.87
N ASP A 123 -11.51 -11.39 -10.65
CA ASP A 123 -10.66 -10.27 -11.06
C ASP A 123 -10.58 -9.22 -9.95
N ARG A 124 -9.39 -9.06 -9.34
CA ARG A 124 -9.20 -8.05 -8.28
C ARG A 124 -9.32 -6.61 -8.76
N LEU A 125 -8.90 -6.32 -10.00
CA LEU A 125 -8.98 -4.98 -10.58
C LEU A 125 -9.29 -5.08 -12.07
N THR A 126 -10.42 -4.50 -12.47
CA THR A 126 -10.94 -4.59 -13.84
C THR A 126 -11.26 -3.20 -14.39
N LEU A 127 -10.88 -2.97 -15.64
CA LEU A 127 -11.37 -1.87 -16.49
C LEU A 127 -12.32 -2.47 -17.52
N GLU A 128 -13.59 -2.07 -17.46
CA GLU A 128 -14.56 -2.38 -18.51
C GLU A 128 -14.83 -1.16 -19.37
N VAL A 129 -14.90 -1.36 -20.69
CA VAL A 129 -15.17 -0.29 -21.65
C VAL A 129 -16.33 -0.63 -22.57
N GLY A 130 -17.08 0.40 -22.97
CA GLY A 130 -18.10 0.31 -24.00
C GLY A 130 -17.50 0.20 -25.41
N GLN A 131 -18.36 -0.11 -26.38
CA GLN A 131 -17.94 -0.47 -27.74
C GLN A 131 -17.02 0.56 -28.42
N GLY A 132 -17.32 1.86 -28.30
CA GLY A 132 -16.52 2.92 -28.92
C GLY A 132 -15.13 3.15 -28.31
N LEU A 133 -14.80 2.48 -27.20
CA LEU A 133 -13.52 2.59 -26.52
C LEU A 133 -12.65 1.32 -26.66
N ILE A 134 -13.16 0.25 -27.26
CA ILE A 134 -12.44 -1.03 -27.41
C ILE A 134 -11.06 -0.82 -28.08
N GLY A 135 -10.98 0.03 -29.10
CA GLY A 135 -9.72 0.34 -29.78
C GLY A 135 -8.63 0.92 -28.86
N MET A 136 -9.01 1.58 -27.76
CA MET A 136 -8.04 2.14 -26.80
C MET A 136 -7.40 1.07 -25.92
N ILE A 137 -8.14 -0.01 -25.61
CA ILE A 137 -7.66 -1.11 -24.76
C ILE A 137 -7.19 -2.33 -25.56
N SER A 138 -7.11 -2.21 -26.88
CA SER A 138 -6.72 -3.32 -27.76
C SER A 138 -5.29 -3.79 -27.46
N PRO A 139 -4.98 -5.10 -27.58
CA PRO A 139 -3.63 -5.63 -27.35
C PRO A 139 -2.54 -4.99 -28.22
N GLU A 140 -2.88 -4.43 -29.39
CA GLU A 140 -1.92 -3.72 -30.24
C GLU A 140 -1.51 -2.35 -29.66
N SER A 141 -2.25 -1.81 -28.70
CA SER A 141 -2.00 -0.52 -28.05
C SER A 141 -0.92 -0.65 -26.96
N LYS A 142 0.30 -1.01 -27.36
CA LYS A 142 1.44 -1.21 -26.45
C LYS A 142 1.65 -0.03 -25.49
N ASP A 143 1.53 1.20 -25.99
CA ASP A 143 1.70 2.43 -25.19
C ASP A 143 0.73 2.48 -23.99
N PHE A 144 -0.51 2.02 -24.16
CA PHE A 144 -1.50 2.02 -23.09
C PHE A 144 -1.16 1.00 -21.99
N TYR A 145 -0.73 -0.21 -22.36
CA TYR A 145 -0.30 -1.23 -21.39
C TYR A 145 0.97 -0.81 -20.63
N ASP A 146 1.92 -0.16 -21.31
CA ASP A 146 3.13 0.38 -20.71
C ASP A 146 2.77 1.48 -19.69
N ARG A 147 1.84 2.38 -20.02
CA ARG A 147 1.30 3.39 -19.09
C ARG A 147 0.58 2.76 -17.89
N MET A 148 -0.21 1.71 -18.09
CA MET A 148 -0.87 0.99 -16.99
C MET A 148 0.13 0.32 -16.04
N THR A 149 1.22 -0.22 -16.59
CA THR A 149 2.32 -0.76 -15.79
C THR A 149 3.02 0.36 -15.00
N ALA A 150 3.26 1.51 -15.64
CA ALA A 150 3.84 2.67 -14.98
C ALA A 150 2.95 3.19 -13.83
N VAL A 151 1.62 3.22 -14.00
CA VAL A 151 0.67 3.58 -12.93
C VAL A 151 0.82 2.66 -11.73
N ARG A 152 0.91 1.34 -11.94
CA ARG A 152 1.11 0.36 -10.86
C ARG A 152 2.40 0.64 -10.10
N CYS A 153 3.50 0.90 -10.81
CA CYS A 153 4.79 1.23 -10.19
C CYS A 153 4.74 2.58 -9.44
N GLN A 154 4.10 3.60 -9.99
CA GLN A 154 3.94 4.90 -9.33
C GLN A 154 3.08 4.81 -8.07
N LEU A 155 2.04 3.99 -8.07
CA LEU A 155 1.20 3.76 -6.90
C LEU A 155 1.93 2.94 -5.84
N ALA A 156 2.69 1.92 -6.23
CA ALA A 156 3.58 1.21 -5.31
C ALA A 156 4.62 2.16 -4.70
N ASP A 157 5.22 3.04 -5.50
CA ASP A 157 6.21 4.00 -5.03
C ASP A 157 5.60 5.11 -4.15
N SER A 158 4.38 5.57 -4.44
CA SER A 158 3.76 6.66 -3.67
C SER A 158 3.02 6.18 -2.42
N LEU A 159 2.33 5.04 -2.48
CA LEU A 159 1.49 4.53 -1.39
C LEU A 159 2.09 3.33 -0.65
N GLY A 160 3.04 2.60 -1.24
CA GLY A 160 3.58 1.38 -0.64
C GLY A 160 2.71 0.14 -0.76
N ILE A 161 1.76 0.12 -1.71
CA ILE A 161 0.85 -1.01 -1.93
C ILE A 161 1.23 -1.83 -3.16
N VAL A 162 0.94 -3.13 -3.11
CA VAL A 162 1.07 -4.00 -4.28
C VAL A 162 -0.19 -3.87 -5.14
N VAL A 163 -0.09 -3.19 -6.29
CA VAL A 163 -1.21 -3.05 -7.21
C VAL A 163 -1.32 -4.30 -8.11
N PRO A 164 -2.44 -5.05 -8.08
CA PRO A 164 -2.65 -6.22 -8.92
C PRO A 164 -2.66 -5.84 -10.42
N LYS A 165 -2.53 -6.85 -11.28
CA LYS A 165 -2.64 -6.64 -12.73
C LYS A 165 -4.07 -6.20 -13.07
N ILE A 166 -4.19 -5.10 -13.82
CA ILE A 166 -5.48 -4.59 -14.30
C ILE A 166 -5.94 -5.47 -15.47
N ARG A 167 -7.09 -6.14 -15.31
CA ARG A 167 -7.75 -6.87 -16.41
C ARG A 167 -8.60 -5.89 -17.21
N MET A 168 -8.55 -5.97 -18.54
CA MET A 168 -9.29 -5.08 -19.44
C MET A 168 -10.31 -5.90 -20.21
N ARG A 169 -11.57 -5.46 -20.24
CA ARG A 169 -12.69 -6.18 -20.87
C ARG A 169 -13.60 -5.22 -21.61
N ASP A 170 -14.23 -5.69 -22.67
CA ASP A 170 -15.38 -5.00 -23.26
C ASP A 170 -16.66 -5.40 -22.51
N SER A 171 -17.62 -4.47 -22.44
CA SER A 171 -18.91 -4.73 -21.80
C SER A 171 -20.04 -4.18 -22.64
N ARG A 172 -20.99 -5.05 -23.01
CA ARG A 172 -22.22 -4.68 -23.73
C ARG A 172 -23.22 -3.92 -22.85
N GLN A 173 -22.99 -3.87 -21.54
CA GLN A 173 -23.82 -3.14 -20.59
C GLN A 173 -23.48 -1.64 -20.55
N LEU A 174 -22.35 -1.24 -21.14
CA LEU A 174 -21.87 0.13 -21.16
C LEU A 174 -22.28 0.83 -22.47
N GLY A 175 -22.67 2.09 -22.36
CA GLY A 175 -22.98 2.94 -23.51
C GLY A 175 -21.75 3.29 -24.36
N ASP A 176 -21.99 3.99 -25.47
CA ASP A 176 -20.90 4.45 -26.32
C ASP A 176 -20.08 5.55 -25.62
N GLY A 177 -18.77 5.33 -25.56
CA GLY A 177 -17.84 6.20 -24.83
C GLY A 177 -17.85 6.02 -23.31
N GLU A 178 -18.59 5.05 -22.75
CA GLU A 178 -18.61 4.77 -21.32
C GLU A 178 -17.52 3.77 -20.90
N TYR A 179 -17.02 3.91 -19.68
CA TYR A 179 -16.13 2.95 -19.03
C TYR A 179 -16.41 2.91 -17.53
N ARG A 180 -15.98 1.82 -16.88
CA ARG A 180 -16.03 1.67 -15.43
C ARG A 180 -14.83 0.91 -14.89
N PHE A 181 -14.50 1.18 -13.64
CA PHE A 181 -13.49 0.47 -12.87
C PHE A 181 -14.18 -0.41 -11.83
N LEU A 182 -13.66 -1.61 -11.63
CA LEU A 182 -14.16 -2.56 -10.65
C LEU A 182 -13.03 -3.08 -9.76
N ILE A 183 -13.31 -3.19 -8.46
CA ILE A 183 -12.50 -3.95 -7.50
C ILE A 183 -13.30 -5.17 -7.06
N ASP A 184 -12.70 -6.35 -7.15
CA ASP A 184 -13.34 -7.62 -6.82
C ASP A 184 -14.74 -7.74 -7.46
N GLU A 185 -14.84 -7.36 -8.74
CA GLU A 185 -16.06 -7.32 -9.56
C GLU A 185 -17.16 -6.34 -9.12
N ASN A 186 -16.90 -5.48 -8.13
CA ASN A 186 -17.79 -4.40 -7.71
C ASN A 186 -17.40 -3.07 -8.36
N GLU A 187 -18.38 -2.37 -8.94
CA GLU A 187 -18.17 -1.08 -9.59
C GLU A 187 -17.83 0.02 -8.57
N ILE A 188 -16.66 0.63 -8.71
CA ILE A 188 -16.16 1.69 -7.81
C ILE A 188 -16.18 3.08 -8.47
N ALA A 189 -16.16 3.13 -9.80
CA ALA A 189 -16.20 4.36 -10.56
C ALA A 189 -16.69 4.10 -11.98
N ARG A 190 -17.44 5.06 -12.52
CA ARG A 190 -17.97 5.05 -13.88
C ARG A 190 -17.86 6.44 -14.48
N ALA A 191 -17.49 6.51 -15.74
CA ALA A 191 -17.39 7.77 -16.46
C ALA A 191 -17.69 7.60 -17.95
N ARG A 192 -17.92 8.72 -18.62
CA ARG A 192 -18.21 8.78 -20.05
C ARG A 192 -17.39 9.87 -20.72
N PHE A 193 -16.78 9.54 -21.85
CA PHE A 193 -16.15 10.52 -22.73
C PHE A 193 -17.21 11.35 -23.46
N GLY A 194 -17.00 12.65 -23.54
CA GLY A 194 -17.79 13.53 -24.40
C GLY A 194 -17.41 13.39 -25.89
N PRO A 195 -18.10 14.14 -26.77
CA PRO A 195 -17.83 14.15 -28.20
C PRO A 195 -16.36 14.47 -28.51
N GLY A 196 -15.74 13.76 -29.45
CA GLY A 196 -14.33 13.95 -29.79
C GLY A 196 -13.33 13.34 -28.79
N LYS A 197 -13.76 13.02 -27.56
CA LYS A 197 -13.01 12.32 -26.48
C LYS A 197 -11.82 13.08 -25.88
N TYR A 198 -11.35 14.17 -26.46
CA TYR A 198 -10.35 15.05 -25.85
C TYR A 198 -11.05 16.06 -24.96
N ILE A 199 -10.45 16.41 -23.83
CA ILE A 199 -10.96 17.46 -22.95
C ILE A 199 -9.94 18.58 -22.81
N ALA A 200 -10.38 19.82 -23.02
CA ALA A 200 -9.61 21.03 -22.81
C ALA A 200 -10.02 21.66 -21.47
N LEU A 201 -9.06 21.84 -20.58
CA LEU A 201 -9.24 22.43 -19.25
C LEU A 201 -8.63 23.83 -19.22
N ASP A 202 -9.37 24.79 -18.68
CA ASP A 202 -8.87 26.14 -18.46
C ASP A 202 -8.22 26.21 -17.08
N MET A 203 -6.94 26.57 -17.06
CA MET A 203 -6.15 26.76 -15.83
C MET A 203 -6.06 28.24 -15.42
N GLY A 204 -6.97 29.09 -15.92
CA GLY A 204 -6.95 30.54 -15.76
C GLY A 204 -6.06 31.26 -16.77
N THR A 205 -5.61 30.54 -17.80
CA THR A 205 -4.69 31.02 -18.83
C THR A 205 -5.35 31.11 -20.20
N ALA A 206 -6.59 30.64 -20.34
CA ALA A 206 -7.31 30.71 -21.60
C ALA A 206 -7.54 32.16 -22.03
N THR A 207 -7.28 32.44 -23.31
CA THR A 207 -7.42 33.76 -23.93
C THR A 207 -8.69 33.88 -24.77
N GLU A 208 -9.19 32.75 -25.27
CA GLU A 208 -10.34 32.65 -26.16
C GLU A 208 -11.20 31.45 -25.74
N THR A 209 -12.48 31.45 -26.10
CA THR A 209 -13.37 30.30 -25.86
C THR A 209 -13.32 29.33 -27.03
N LEU A 210 -13.10 28.05 -26.75
CA LEU A 210 -13.06 27.01 -27.78
C LEU A 210 -14.46 26.61 -28.26
N ASP A 211 -14.56 26.28 -29.56
CA ASP A 211 -15.74 25.64 -30.13
C ASP A 211 -15.74 24.15 -29.78
N GLY A 212 -16.59 23.74 -28.86
CA GLY A 212 -16.68 22.37 -28.37
C GLY A 212 -17.89 22.16 -27.47
N THR A 213 -18.03 20.94 -26.94
CA THR A 213 -19.16 20.62 -26.04
C THR A 213 -18.74 20.80 -24.59
N PRO A 214 -19.36 21.72 -23.82
CA PRO A 214 -19.08 21.84 -22.39
C PRO A 214 -19.32 20.50 -21.67
N GLY A 215 -18.46 20.19 -20.70
CA GLY A 215 -18.57 18.98 -19.91
C GLY A 215 -17.72 19.04 -18.64
N VAL A 216 -17.56 17.87 -18.02
CA VAL A 216 -16.86 17.73 -16.74
C VAL A 216 -15.75 16.70 -16.89
N ASP A 217 -14.58 17.00 -16.34
CA ASP A 217 -13.48 16.05 -16.23
C ASP A 217 -13.88 14.90 -15.30
N PRO A 218 -13.89 13.64 -15.78
CA PRO A 218 -14.23 12.49 -14.94
C PRO A 218 -13.22 12.22 -13.81
N THR A 219 -12.01 12.78 -13.85
CA THR A 219 -10.99 12.55 -12.83
C THR A 219 -11.20 13.45 -11.62
N PHE A 220 -11.15 14.76 -11.82
CA PHE A 220 -11.17 15.74 -10.74
C PHE A 220 -12.50 16.48 -10.59
N GLY A 221 -13.44 16.28 -11.52
CA GLY A 221 -14.75 16.92 -11.51
C GLY A 221 -14.74 18.37 -11.99
N GLY A 222 -13.64 18.85 -12.56
CA GLY A 222 -13.50 20.23 -13.03
C GLY A 222 -14.26 20.50 -14.33
N PRO A 223 -14.68 21.76 -14.58
CA PRO A 223 -15.30 22.13 -15.85
C PRO A 223 -14.28 22.03 -16.99
N GLY A 224 -14.72 21.55 -18.15
CA GLY A 224 -13.90 21.43 -19.34
C GLY A 224 -14.72 21.49 -20.63
N ILE A 225 -14.02 21.56 -21.77
CA ILE A 225 -14.63 21.57 -23.09
C ILE A 225 -14.18 20.32 -23.85
N TRP A 226 -15.13 19.48 -24.26
CA TRP A 226 -14.87 18.34 -25.11
C TRP A 226 -14.62 18.79 -26.54
N ILE A 227 -13.45 18.41 -27.07
CA ILE A 227 -12.96 18.79 -28.39
C ILE A 227 -12.53 17.54 -29.18
N ARG A 228 -12.31 17.71 -30.48
CA ARG A 228 -11.72 16.67 -31.34
C ARG A 228 -10.20 16.76 -31.37
N ALA A 229 -9.55 15.69 -31.82
CA ALA A 229 -8.09 15.61 -31.94
C ALA A 229 -7.51 16.74 -32.80
N GLU A 230 -8.22 17.16 -33.86
CA GLU A 230 -7.76 18.19 -34.78
C GLU A 230 -7.68 19.58 -34.13
N GLN A 231 -8.46 19.81 -33.08
CA GLN A 231 -8.54 21.08 -32.36
C GLN A 231 -7.48 21.22 -31.27
N GLN A 232 -6.71 20.15 -30.98
CA GLN A 232 -5.72 20.13 -29.90
C GLN A 232 -4.73 21.30 -29.99
N ARG A 233 -4.11 21.50 -31.17
CA ARG A 233 -3.09 22.53 -31.35
C ARG A 233 -3.65 23.95 -31.20
N GLU A 234 -4.92 24.15 -31.53
CA GLU A 234 -5.58 25.45 -31.39
C GLU A 234 -5.91 25.71 -29.93
N ALA A 235 -6.47 24.71 -29.24
CA ALA A 235 -6.75 24.76 -27.81
C ALA A 235 -5.51 25.04 -26.95
N GLU A 236 -4.40 24.34 -27.24
CA GLU A 236 -3.12 24.57 -26.56
C GLU A 236 -2.60 26.00 -26.78
N LYS A 237 -2.72 26.54 -28.00
CA LYS A 237 -2.34 27.92 -28.31
C LYS A 237 -3.23 28.95 -27.62
N ALA A 238 -4.51 28.65 -27.46
CA ALA A 238 -5.46 29.48 -26.76
C ALA A 238 -5.22 29.49 -25.23
N GLY A 239 -4.33 28.62 -24.71
CA GLY A 239 -3.95 28.57 -23.30
C GLY A 239 -4.64 27.46 -22.49
N TYR A 240 -5.29 26.50 -23.14
CA TYR A 240 -5.92 25.35 -22.47
C TYR A 240 -4.93 24.20 -22.27
N LEU A 241 -5.11 23.46 -21.17
CA LEU A 241 -4.51 22.14 -20.99
C LEU A 241 -5.39 21.10 -21.69
N VAL A 242 -4.90 20.53 -22.80
CA VAL A 242 -5.62 19.49 -23.53
C VAL A 242 -5.18 18.10 -23.07
N ILE A 243 -6.14 17.27 -22.69
CA ILE A 243 -5.89 15.89 -22.25
C ILE A 243 -6.44 14.92 -23.29
N GLU A 244 -5.56 14.02 -23.76
CA GLU A 244 -5.90 12.95 -24.70
C GLU A 244 -6.67 11.80 -24.02
N PRO A 245 -7.49 11.03 -24.77
CA PRO A 245 -8.37 10.02 -24.17
C PRO A 245 -7.64 8.94 -23.36
N GLY A 246 -6.48 8.47 -23.88
CA GLY A 246 -5.69 7.44 -23.20
C GLY A 246 -5.11 7.95 -21.88
N MET A 247 -4.59 9.17 -21.87
CA MET A 247 -4.09 9.83 -20.66
C MET A 247 -5.22 10.07 -19.67
N LEU A 248 -6.38 10.55 -20.12
CA LEU A 248 -7.54 10.77 -19.25
C LEU A 248 -7.97 9.50 -18.53
N LEU A 249 -8.04 8.37 -19.25
CA LEU A 249 -8.39 7.08 -18.69
C LEU A 249 -7.35 6.57 -17.68
N VAL A 250 -6.06 6.75 -17.99
CA VAL A 250 -4.93 6.39 -17.12
C VAL A 250 -4.95 7.23 -15.84
N THR A 251 -5.13 8.55 -15.95
CA THR A 251 -5.18 9.48 -14.82
C THR A 251 -6.40 9.20 -13.94
N HIS A 252 -7.57 8.96 -14.52
CA HIS A 252 -8.76 8.58 -13.76
C HIS A 252 -8.58 7.23 -13.05
N LEU A 253 -7.95 6.24 -13.69
CA LEU A 253 -7.65 4.97 -13.04
C LEU A 253 -6.69 5.18 -11.86
N GLN A 254 -5.61 5.94 -12.06
CA GLN A 254 -4.62 6.18 -11.01
C GLN A 254 -5.27 6.84 -9.78
N GLU A 255 -6.11 7.86 -9.98
CA GLU A 255 -6.79 8.54 -8.90
C GLU A 255 -7.87 7.67 -8.24
N THR A 256 -8.57 6.86 -9.03
CA THR A 256 -9.51 5.86 -8.51
C THR A 256 -8.80 4.84 -7.62
N ILE A 257 -7.70 4.25 -8.09
CA ILE A 257 -6.94 3.28 -7.28
C ILE A 257 -6.40 3.94 -6.00
N ARG A 258 -5.92 5.19 -6.07
CA ARG A 258 -5.47 5.92 -4.88
C ARG A 258 -6.59 6.07 -3.85
N ARG A 259 -7.80 6.44 -4.29
CA ARG A 259 -8.97 6.59 -3.41
C ARG A 259 -9.37 5.26 -2.75
N TYR A 260 -9.32 4.17 -3.50
CA TYR A 260 -9.75 2.84 -3.06
C TYR A 260 -8.60 1.91 -2.64
N ALA A 261 -7.41 2.46 -2.39
CA ALA A 261 -6.20 1.71 -2.05
C ALA A 261 -6.38 0.81 -0.82
N HIS A 262 -7.19 1.26 0.13
CA HIS A 262 -7.50 0.55 1.36
C HIS A 262 -8.33 -0.73 1.13
N GLU A 263 -9.27 -0.71 0.19
CA GLU A 263 -10.07 -1.90 -0.18
C GLU A 263 -9.21 -2.94 -0.92
N MET A 264 -8.16 -2.49 -1.61
CA MET A 264 -7.29 -3.36 -2.37
C MET A 264 -6.28 -4.12 -1.52
N LEU A 265 -5.93 -3.63 -0.33
CA LEU A 265 -4.90 -4.27 0.49
C LEU A 265 -5.44 -5.58 1.10
N THR A 266 -4.84 -6.72 0.78
CA THR A 266 -5.24 -8.02 1.36
C THR A 266 -4.24 -8.50 2.42
N LEU A 267 -4.64 -9.50 3.22
CA LEU A 267 -3.74 -10.18 4.15
C LEU A 267 -2.54 -10.81 3.44
N ASP A 268 -2.71 -11.31 2.21
CA ASP A 268 -1.63 -11.88 1.42
C ASP A 268 -0.62 -10.81 0.98
N ASP A 269 -1.10 -9.63 0.59
CA ASP A 269 -0.23 -8.49 0.26
C ASP A 269 0.60 -8.07 1.49
N VAL A 270 0.01 -8.07 2.69
CA VAL A 270 0.75 -7.77 3.94
C VAL A 270 1.81 -8.83 4.25
N ARG A 271 1.53 -10.13 4.02
CA ARG A 271 2.55 -11.18 4.16
C ARG A 271 3.72 -10.94 3.21
N ARG A 272 3.43 -10.66 1.93
CA ARG A 272 4.47 -10.34 0.95
C ARG A 272 5.31 -9.13 1.35
N LEU A 273 4.70 -8.09 1.92
CA LEU A 273 5.44 -6.94 2.44
C LEU A 273 6.38 -7.33 3.59
N ILE A 274 5.97 -8.22 4.49
CA ILE A 274 6.81 -8.75 5.57
C ILE A 274 7.93 -9.62 5.01
N ASP A 275 7.64 -10.47 4.02
CA ASP A 275 8.64 -11.33 3.37
C ASP A 275 9.72 -10.50 2.67
N LEU A 276 9.35 -9.42 1.98
CA LEU A 276 10.30 -8.49 1.36
C LEU A 276 11.18 -7.79 2.41
N LEU A 277 10.67 -7.50 3.60
CA LEU A 277 11.49 -6.95 4.68
C LEU A 277 12.45 -7.98 5.27
N ARG A 278 12.11 -9.28 5.23
CA ARG A 278 12.98 -10.33 5.77
C ARG A 278 14.31 -10.39 5.03
N ASP A 279 14.30 -10.15 3.72
CA ASP A 279 15.50 -10.18 2.87
C ASP A 279 16.52 -9.10 3.26
N ASP A 280 16.05 -7.93 3.73
CA ASP A 280 16.90 -6.77 4.08
C ASP A 280 17.07 -6.56 5.59
N GLN A 281 16.09 -6.95 6.41
CA GLN A 281 15.93 -6.56 7.81
C GLN A 281 15.42 -7.73 8.68
N ALA A 282 16.02 -8.91 8.53
CA ALA A 282 15.63 -10.13 9.25
C ALA A 282 15.44 -9.95 10.77
N ALA A 283 16.26 -9.11 11.43
CA ALA A 283 16.13 -8.85 12.86
C ALA A 283 14.80 -8.18 13.26
N GLU A 284 14.28 -7.25 12.45
CA GLU A 284 12.98 -6.60 12.72
C GLU A 284 11.83 -7.60 12.56
N VAL A 285 11.95 -8.52 11.60
CA VAL A 285 10.97 -9.59 11.37
C VAL A 285 10.97 -10.59 12.52
N GLU A 286 12.13 -10.94 13.08
CA GLU A 286 12.21 -11.80 14.26
C GLU A 286 11.62 -11.13 15.52
N GLU A 287 11.80 -9.81 15.68
CA GLU A 287 11.13 -9.06 16.77
C GLU A 287 9.61 -9.05 16.58
N LEU A 288 9.12 -8.93 15.34
CA LEU A 288 7.70 -9.08 15.02
C LEU A 288 7.18 -10.48 15.37
N ARG A 289 7.95 -11.54 15.09
CA ARG A 289 7.58 -12.92 15.44
C ARG A 289 7.44 -13.12 16.95
N ALA A 290 8.23 -12.42 17.75
CA ALA A 290 8.12 -12.44 19.20
C ALA A 290 6.97 -11.56 19.75
N SER A 291 6.39 -10.68 18.91
CA SER A 291 5.30 -9.79 19.28
C SER A 291 3.94 -10.52 19.33
N PRO A 292 3.00 -10.13 20.22
CA PRO A 292 1.65 -10.70 20.24
C PRO A 292 0.76 -10.25 19.08
N LEU A 293 1.28 -9.44 18.14
CA LEU A 293 0.50 -8.90 17.02
C LEU A 293 0.08 -9.99 16.03
N SER A 294 -1.21 -10.00 15.69
CA SER A 294 -1.71 -10.82 14.59
C SER A 294 -1.53 -10.11 13.25
N LEU A 295 -1.35 -10.88 12.18
CA LEU A 295 -1.35 -10.36 10.81
C LEU A 295 -2.60 -9.52 10.51
N SER A 296 -3.76 -9.95 11.03
CA SER A 296 -5.03 -9.23 10.89
C SER A 296 -5.00 -7.86 11.56
N THR A 297 -4.29 -7.70 12.67
CA THR A 297 -4.13 -6.40 13.34
C THR A 297 -3.26 -5.47 12.50
N ILE A 298 -2.15 -5.99 11.96
CA ILE A 298 -1.26 -5.22 11.07
C ILE A 298 -2.04 -4.78 9.83
N HIS A 299 -2.76 -5.70 9.20
CA HIS A 299 -3.61 -5.41 8.03
C HIS A 299 -4.65 -4.34 8.36
N ALA A 300 -5.38 -4.45 9.47
CA ALA A 300 -6.37 -3.46 9.86
C ALA A 300 -5.77 -2.06 10.08
N VAL A 301 -4.57 -1.96 10.68
CA VAL A 301 -3.86 -0.68 10.83
C VAL A 301 -3.47 -0.11 9.47
N LEU A 302 -2.90 -0.92 8.58
CA LEU A 302 -2.50 -0.46 7.24
C LEU A 302 -3.70 0.00 6.40
N VAL A 303 -4.83 -0.72 6.46
CA VAL A 303 -6.09 -0.33 5.82
C VAL A 303 -6.55 1.04 6.35
N ARG A 304 -6.61 1.22 7.67
CA ARG A 304 -6.99 2.51 8.27
C ARG A 304 -6.04 3.66 7.91
N LEU A 305 -4.74 3.41 7.76
CA LEU A 305 -3.80 4.42 7.27
C LEU A 305 -4.09 4.81 5.82
N LEU A 306 -4.32 3.81 4.95
CA LEU A 306 -4.63 4.04 3.53
C LEU A 306 -6.00 4.71 3.32
N GLU A 307 -7.00 4.42 4.16
CA GLU A 307 -8.30 5.11 4.16
C GLU A 307 -8.12 6.62 4.34
N GLU A 308 -7.17 7.03 5.18
CA GLU A 308 -6.85 8.44 5.43
C GLU A 308 -5.83 9.02 4.42
N GLY A 309 -5.50 8.27 3.37
CA GLY A 309 -4.52 8.65 2.35
C GLY A 309 -3.07 8.65 2.82
N VAL A 310 -2.75 7.99 3.94
CA VAL A 310 -1.37 7.89 4.46
C VAL A 310 -0.64 6.76 3.75
N SER A 311 0.47 7.11 3.10
CA SER A 311 1.35 6.13 2.46
C SER A 311 1.96 5.17 3.48
N ILE A 312 1.91 3.88 3.17
CA ILE A 312 2.53 2.79 3.92
C ILE A 312 3.88 2.38 3.32
N LYS A 313 4.43 3.16 2.38
CA LYS A 313 5.75 2.90 1.75
C LYS A 313 6.86 2.71 2.77
N ASN A 314 6.82 3.50 3.86
CA ASN A 314 7.74 3.34 4.97
C ASN A 314 7.30 2.22 5.92
N PHE A 315 7.03 1.04 5.35
CA PHE A 315 6.55 -0.14 6.06
C PHE A 315 7.46 -0.56 7.23
N PRO A 316 8.81 -0.49 7.15
CA PRO A 316 9.68 -0.75 8.31
C PRO A 316 9.33 0.11 9.52
N ARG A 317 9.12 1.42 9.34
CA ARG A 317 8.78 2.33 10.44
C ARG A 317 7.39 2.09 11.00
N VAL A 318 6.45 1.68 10.14
CA VAL A 318 5.13 1.24 10.58
C VAL A 318 5.29 0.02 11.48
N LEU A 319 6.04 -0.99 11.02
CA LEU A 319 6.24 -2.25 11.75
C LEU A 319 6.97 -2.05 13.07
N GLU A 320 8.07 -1.28 13.09
CA GLU A 320 8.82 -0.90 14.29
C GLU A 320 7.87 -0.30 15.36
N THR A 321 6.96 0.56 14.92
CA THR A 321 6.00 1.22 15.82
C THR A 321 4.95 0.25 16.31
N LEU A 322 4.44 -0.60 15.43
CA LEU A 322 3.47 -1.63 15.79
C LEU A 322 4.06 -2.60 16.81
N VAL A 323 5.26 -3.13 16.60
CA VAL A 323 5.92 -4.03 17.55
C VAL A 323 6.10 -3.37 18.92
N ARG A 324 6.55 -2.12 18.95
CA ARG A 324 6.75 -1.34 20.19
C ARG A 324 5.45 -1.12 20.98
N HIS A 325 4.35 -0.83 20.29
CA HIS A 325 3.08 -0.46 20.93
C HIS A 325 2.10 -1.64 21.08
N GLY A 326 2.22 -2.66 20.24
CA GLY A 326 1.34 -3.83 20.14
C GLY A 326 1.38 -4.74 21.36
N ALA A 327 2.50 -4.75 22.10
CA ALA A 327 2.58 -5.43 23.39
C ALA A 327 1.70 -4.77 24.48
N ARG A 328 1.37 -3.48 24.32
CA ARG A 328 0.61 -2.69 25.31
C ARG A 328 -0.88 -2.61 24.98
N THR A 329 -1.24 -2.63 23.69
CA THR A 329 -2.63 -2.51 23.24
C THR A 329 -2.82 -3.19 21.89
N GLY A 330 -3.97 -3.84 21.72
CA GLY A 330 -4.47 -4.33 20.42
C GLY A 330 -5.49 -3.39 19.77
N ASP A 331 -5.73 -2.21 20.36
CA ASP A 331 -6.67 -1.22 19.82
C ASP A 331 -6.10 -0.61 18.53
N ILE A 332 -6.83 -0.82 17.42
CA ILE A 332 -6.41 -0.39 16.08
C ILE A 332 -6.28 1.12 16.00
N GLU A 333 -7.19 1.90 16.61
CA GLU A 333 -7.16 3.36 16.49
C GLU A 333 -5.98 3.95 17.28
N LEU A 334 -5.64 3.37 18.43
CA LEU A 334 -4.44 3.77 19.18
C LEU A 334 -3.15 3.41 18.43
N LEU A 335 -3.11 2.24 17.78
CA LEU A 335 -1.98 1.83 16.95
C LEU A 335 -1.83 2.74 15.72
N VAL A 336 -2.93 3.07 15.04
CA VAL A 336 -2.95 4.02 13.92
C VAL A 336 -2.44 5.38 14.37
N ALA A 337 -2.90 5.91 15.51
CA ALA A 337 -2.43 7.19 16.05
C ALA A 337 -0.91 7.16 16.32
N ALA A 338 -0.39 6.09 16.94
CA ALA A 338 1.04 5.93 17.19
C ALA A 338 1.86 5.89 15.88
N VAL A 339 1.40 5.13 14.89
CA VAL A 339 2.05 5.03 13.57
C VAL A 339 2.02 6.38 12.85
N ARG A 340 0.89 7.10 12.85
CA ARG A 340 0.78 8.42 12.24
C ARG A 340 1.77 9.41 12.86
N VAL A 341 1.87 9.45 14.19
CA VAL A 341 2.87 10.27 14.90
C VAL A 341 4.29 9.90 14.44
N ARG A 342 4.60 8.60 14.32
CA ARG A 342 5.90 8.16 13.81
C ARG A 342 6.16 8.63 12.38
N LEU A 343 5.13 8.60 11.53
CA LEU A 343 5.16 9.03 10.13
C LEU A 343 4.95 10.54 9.96
N GLY A 344 4.90 11.32 11.04
CA GLY A 344 4.52 12.73 11.03
C GLY A 344 5.25 13.59 9.99
N ARG A 345 6.57 13.38 9.82
CA ARG A 345 7.36 14.06 8.77
C ARG A 345 6.90 13.72 7.36
N GLN A 346 6.58 12.45 7.09
CA GLN A 346 6.07 12.00 5.79
C GLN A 346 4.69 12.60 5.52
N ILE A 347 3.81 12.60 6.53
CA ILE A 347 2.45 13.12 6.41
C ILE A 347 2.45 14.64 6.19
N CYS A 348 3.27 15.38 6.94
CA CYS A 348 3.33 16.83 6.87
C CYS A 348 4.00 17.35 5.59
N GLN A 349 4.80 16.54 4.89
CA GLN A 349 5.65 16.97 3.77
C GLN A 349 4.89 17.73 2.67
N ARG A 350 3.65 17.33 2.38
CA ARG A 350 2.82 17.98 1.34
C ARG A 350 2.25 19.33 1.74
N TYR A 351 2.31 19.70 3.01
CA TYR A 351 1.77 20.95 3.57
C TYR A 351 2.87 21.92 3.98
N LEU A 352 4.14 21.57 3.75
CA LEU A 352 5.27 22.44 4.05
C LEU A 352 5.42 23.54 3.00
N ASP A 353 5.60 24.77 3.44
CA ASP A 353 6.04 25.87 2.59
C ASP A 353 7.55 25.89 2.36
N ARG A 354 8.01 26.92 1.66
CA ARG A 354 9.43 27.15 1.38
C ARG A 354 10.25 27.45 2.63
N ASP A 355 9.61 27.92 3.70
CA ASP A 355 10.23 28.23 4.99
C ASP A 355 10.19 27.01 5.94
N GLY A 356 9.58 25.90 5.53
CA GLY A 356 9.45 24.69 6.32
C GLY A 356 8.33 24.75 7.36
N ARG A 357 7.31 25.59 7.17
CA ARG A 357 6.12 25.69 8.03
C ARG A 357 4.97 24.88 7.44
N VAL A 358 4.17 24.25 8.29
CA VAL A 358 2.96 23.52 7.89
C VAL A 358 1.79 24.50 7.77
N HIS A 359 1.18 24.59 6.60
CA HIS A 359 -0.04 25.36 6.38
C HIS A 359 -1.24 24.59 6.92
N ALA A 360 -1.99 25.24 7.82
CA ALA A 360 -3.11 24.60 8.50
C ALA A 360 -4.31 25.52 8.73
N ILE A 361 -5.49 24.90 8.71
CA ILE A 361 -6.69 25.39 9.38
C ILE A 361 -6.74 24.76 10.77
N GLY A 362 -7.11 25.54 11.79
CA GLY A 362 -7.30 25.06 13.15
C GLY A 362 -8.72 25.25 13.65
N LEU A 363 -9.06 24.57 14.74
CA LEU A 363 -10.27 24.83 15.51
C LEU A 363 -9.88 25.50 16.83
N GLU A 364 -10.67 26.46 17.30
CA GLU A 364 -10.48 27.01 18.64
C GLU A 364 -10.81 25.95 19.72
N PRO A 365 -10.14 25.96 20.90
CA PRO A 365 -10.26 24.90 21.90
C PRO A 365 -11.69 24.60 22.36
N GLU A 366 -12.54 25.62 22.51
CA GLU A 366 -13.95 25.44 22.90
C GLU A 366 -14.71 24.59 21.86
N LEU A 367 -14.42 24.77 20.58
CA LEU A 367 -15.04 23.99 19.51
C LEU A 367 -14.54 22.54 19.53
N GLU A 368 -13.24 22.32 19.79
CA GLU A 368 -12.70 20.96 19.93
C GLU A 368 -13.37 20.20 21.10
N GLU A 369 -13.51 20.84 22.25
CA GLU A 369 -14.18 20.26 23.43
C GLU A 369 -15.62 19.84 23.10
N ARG A 370 -16.37 20.70 22.40
CA ARG A 370 -17.74 20.36 21.97
C ARG A 370 -17.79 19.20 20.99
N LEU A 371 -16.85 19.12 20.05
CA LEU A 371 -16.79 18.02 19.09
C LEU A 371 -16.37 16.70 19.75
N LEU A 372 -15.54 16.74 20.78
CA LEU A 372 -15.19 15.59 21.60
C LEU A 372 -16.42 15.08 22.38
N GLU A 373 -17.18 15.97 23.04
CA GLU A 373 -18.44 15.60 23.72
C GLU A 373 -19.43 14.89 22.78
N LEU A 374 -19.51 15.33 21.51
CA LEU A 374 -20.37 14.69 20.50
C LEU A 374 -19.87 13.32 20.07
N SER A 375 -18.56 13.12 20.04
CA SER A 375 -17.97 11.85 19.66
C SER A 375 -18.32 10.74 20.66
N ASP A 376 -18.39 11.10 21.95
CA ASP A 376 -18.73 10.18 23.03
C ASP A 376 -20.25 9.93 23.14
N ALA A 377 -21.08 10.97 22.94
CA ALA A 377 -22.53 10.89 23.13
C ALA A 377 -23.34 10.62 21.84
N GLY A 378 -22.70 10.71 20.67
CA GLY A 378 -23.34 10.64 19.35
C GLY A 378 -23.98 11.97 18.90
N LEU A 379 -24.20 12.10 17.58
CA LEU A 379 -24.79 13.29 16.95
C LEU A 379 -26.27 13.47 17.32
N GLY A 380 -26.52 14.21 18.39
CA GLY A 380 -27.88 14.61 18.81
C GLY A 380 -28.50 15.68 17.91
N ARG A 381 -29.84 15.79 17.90
CA ARG A 381 -30.59 16.78 17.10
C ARG A 381 -30.17 18.25 17.33
N LYS A 382 -29.69 18.58 18.53
CA LYS A 382 -29.24 19.94 18.89
C LYS A 382 -27.86 20.30 18.30
N ALA A 383 -27.05 19.31 18.01
CA ALA A 383 -25.68 19.51 17.52
C ALA A 383 -25.62 19.71 16.01
N ARG A 384 -26.52 19.01 15.30
CA ARG A 384 -26.59 18.99 13.84
C ARG A 384 -26.52 20.38 13.18
N PRO A 385 -27.24 21.43 13.62
CA PRO A 385 -27.24 22.71 12.92
C PRO A 385 -25.90 23.45 12.94
N TRP A 386 -25.15 23.38 14.05
CA TRP A 386 -23.84 24.05 14.12
C TRP A 386 -22.73 23.20 13.50
N VAL A 387 -22.87 21.86 13.51
CA VAL A 387 -21.98 20.95 12.78
C VAL A 387 -22.12 21.14 11.27
N GLU A 388 -23.33 21.31 10.76
CA GLU A 388 -23.57 21.63 9.35
C GLU A 388 -22.89 22.95 8.97
N ARG A 389 -23.04 24.00 9.79
CA ARG A 389 -22.33 25.28 9.57
C ARG A 389 -20.82 25.17 9.65
N LEU A 390 -20.28 24.33 10.54
CA LEU A 390 -18.85 24.04 10.60
C LEU A 390 -18.37 23.41 9.30
N MET A 391 -19.11 22.44 8.77
CA MET A 391 -18.78 21.76 7.53
C MET A 391 -18.82 22.72 6.33
N ASP A 392 -19.84 23.58 6.25
CA ASP A 392 -19.95 24.61 5.21
C ASP A 392 -18.77 25.60 5.29
N ASN A 393 -18.46 26.11 6.49
CA ASN A 393 -17.36 27.05 6.71
C ASN A 393 -15.99 26.43 6.34
N LEU A 394 -15.75 25.17 6.74
CA LEU A 394 -14.54 24.46 6.36
C LEU A 394 -14.46 24.25 4.84
N ASN A 395 -15.57 23.85 4.20
CA ASN A 395 -15.61 23.64 2.76
C ASN A 395 -15.28 24.92 1.98
N ASP A 396 -15.91 26.04 2.33
CA ASP A 396 -15.65 27.33 1.68
C ASP A 396 -14.18 27.75 1.84
N SER A 397 -13.63 27.53 3.04
CA SER A 397 -12.24 27.88 3.35
C SER A 397 -11.23 27.01 2.60
N PHE A 398 -11.48 25.69 2.51
CA PHE A 398 -10.64 24.79 1.73
C PHE A 398 -10.72 25.08 0.23
N GLN A 399 -11.90 25.42 -0.31
CA GLN A 399 -12.05 25.82 -1.71
C GLN A 399 -11.25 27.07 -2.03
N GLN A 400 -11.31 28.10 -1.18
CA GLN A 400 -10.55 29.33 -1.36
C GLN A 400 -9.02 29.08 -1.35
N LEU A 401 -8.53 28.18 -0.49
CA LEU A 401 -7.12 27.82 -0.42
C LEU A 401 -6.68 26.93 -1.59
N GLU A 402 -7.57 26.07 -2.10
CA GLU A 402 -7.33 25.25 -3.30
C GLU A 402 -7.17 26.14 -4.54
N GLU A 403 -7.99 27.18 -4.68
CA GLU A 403 -7.86 28.20 -5.76
C GLU A 403 -6.51 28.93 -5.71
N GLN A 404 -5.96 29.15 -4.51
CA GLN A 404 -4.65 29.76 -4.30
C GLN A 404 -3.49 28.77 -4.47
N GLN A 405 -3.78 27.51 -4.81
CA GLN A 405 -2.80 26.43 -4.91
C GLN A 405 -1.98 26.26 -3.63
N GLN A 406 -2.61 26.44 -2.47
CA GLN A 406 -1.96 26.37 -1.16
C GLN A 406 -2.40 25.09 -0.44
N PRO A 407 -1.61 23.99 -0.48
CA PRO A 407 -1.97 22.75 0.18
C PRO A 407 -2.06 22.96 1.69
N THR A 408 -3.26 22.79 2.23
CA THR A 408 -3.57 23.06 3.64
C THR A 408 -4.18 21.83 4.29
N ALA A 409 -3.81 21.55 5.54
CA ALA A 409 -4.41 20.49 6.34
C ALA A 409 -5.29 21.06 7.45
N LEU A 410 -6.25 20.28 7.94
CA LEU A 410 -6.90 20.58 9.21
C LEU A 410 -6.05 20.02 10.34
N VAL A 411 -5.67 20.83 11.33
CA VAL A 411 -4.88 20.39 12.49
C VAL A 411 -5.73 20.48 13.76
N THR A 412 -5.74 19.40 14.54
CA THR A 412 -6.54 19.30 15.77
C THR A 412 -5.85 18.47 16.86
N SER A 413 -6.49 18.32 18.01
CA SER A 413 -6.03 17.44 19.10
C SER A 413 -6.02 15.95 18.70
N ILE A 414 -5.16 15.17 19.38
CA ILE A 414 -4.98 13.74 19.11
C ILE A 414 -6.28 12.95 19.29
N ASP A 415 -7.07 13.31 20.31
CA ASP A 415 -8.30 12.60 20.68
C ASP A 415 -9.44 12.89 19.68
N LEU A 416 -9.46 14.09 19.08
CA LEU A 416 -10.52 14.50 18.15
C LEU A 416 -10.23 14.05 16.71
N ARG A 417 -8.95 13.91 16.32
CA ARG A 417 -8.52 13.74 14.93
C ARG A 417 -9.25 12.63 14.17
N SER A 418 -9.39 11.42 14.73
CA SER A 418 -10.05 10.28 14.04
C SER A 418 -11.54 10.54 13.81
N ASN A 419 -12.22 11.06 14.83
CA ASN A 419 -13.64 11.39 14.76
C ASN A 419 -13.90 12.52 13.75
N LEU A 420 -13.08 13.56 13.81
CA LEU A 420 -13.17 14.70 12.90
C LEU A 420 -12.88 14.31 11.45
N TRP A 421 -11.87 13.46 11.22
CA TRP A 421 -11.61 12.91 9.89
C TRP A 421 -12.82 12.15 9.33
N ARG A 422 -13.44 11.25 10.12
CA ARG A 422 -14.65 10.52 9.70
C ARG A 422 -15.82 11.43 9.38
N MET A 423 -15.97 12.52 10.13
CA MET A 423 -17.01 13.52 9.88
C MET A 423 -16.76 14.30 8.57
N ILE A 424 -15.50 14.62 8.29
CA ILE A 424 -15.09 15.46 7.16
C ILE A 424 -15.01 14.67 5.85
N SER A 425 -14.46 13.46 5.88
CA SER A 425 -14.14 12.67 4.68
C SER A 425 -15.36 12.33 3.83
N ALA A 426 -16.56 12.29 4.41
CA ALA A 426 -17.81 12.07 3.71
C ALA A 426 -18.17 13.19 2.71
N GLN A 427 -17.81 14.44 3.02
CA GLN A 427 -18.13 15.61 2.20
C GLN A 427 -16.90 16.17 1.49
N MET A 428 -15.73 16.08 2.14
CA MET A 428 -14.46 16.64 1.68
C MET A 428 -13.37 15.55 1.67
N PRO A 429 -13.44 14.56 0.75
CA PRO A 429 -12.51 13.42 0.75
C PRO A 429 -11.04 13.79 0.45
N ARG A 430 -10.77 15.01 -0.05
CA ARG A 430 -9.41 15.51 -0.32
C ARG A 430 -8.74 16.16 0.90
N VAL A 431 -9.52 16.52 1.91
CA VAL A 431 -9.03 17.19 3.12
C VAL A 431 -8.38 16.16 4.04
N SER A 432 -7.17 16.45 4.48
CA SER A 432 -6.48 15.64 5.48
C SER A 432 -6.60 16.28 6.85
N VAL A 433 -6.84 15.44 7.85
CA VAL A 433 -6.91 15.85 9.25
C VAL A 433 -5.69 15.30 9.99
N LEU A 434 -4.89 16.20 10.52
CA LEU A 434 -3.67 15.92 11.26
C LEU A 434 -3.87 16.18 12.75
N SER A 435 -3.16 15.42 13.57
CA SER A 435 -3.05 15.77 14.99
C SER A 435 -1.85 16.70 15.23
N PHE A 436 -1.92 17.53 16.27
CA PHE A 436 -0.73 18.29 16.73
C PHE A 436 0.49 17.40 17.00
N ALA A 437 0.25 16.15 17.41
CA ALA A 437 1.31 15.18 17.69
C ALA A 437 2.03 14.67 16.42
N GLU A 438 1.39 14.79 15.25
CA GLU A 438 1.98 14.41 13.96
C GLU A 438 2.90 15.49 13.38
N VAL A 439 2.72 16.75 13.78
CA VAL A 439 3.60 17.84 13.34
C VAL A 439 4.95 17.71 14.07
N PRO A 440 6.09 17.61 13.35
CA PRO A 440 7.39 17.50 14.00
C PRO A 440 7.65 18.71 14.90
N ARG A 441 8.22 18.49 16.10
CA ARG A 441 8.43 19.54 17.12
C ARG A 441 9.24 20.76 16.64
N ASN A 442 10.07 20.59 15.61
CA ASN A 442 10.90 21.64 15.02
C ASN A 442 10.24 22.30 13.80
N THR A 443 8.96 22.04 13.56
CA THR A 443 8.17 22.56 12.44
C THR A 443 7.13 23.52 13.01
N GLU A 444 7.12 24.76 12.54
CA GLU A 444 6.11 25.72 12.93
C GLU A 444 4.82 25.50 12.13
N ILE A 445 3.67 25.81 12.73
CA ILE A 445 2.38 25.77 12.05
C ILE A 445 2.01 27.20 11.65
N PHE A 446 1.82 27.41 10.36
CA PHE A 446 1.25 28.64 9.82
C PHE A 446 -0.27 28.48 9.73
N TRP A 447 -0.99 29.24 10.55
CA TRP A 447 -2.44 29.21 10.59
C TRP A 447 -3.02 30.11 9.51
N GLU A 448 -3.58 29.50 8.46
CA GLU A 448 -4.35 30.24 7.45
C GLU A 448 -5.63 30.80 8.06
N MET A 449 -6.26 30.01 8.93
CA MET A 449 -7.44 30.40 9.67
C MET A 449 -7.58 29.57 10.94
N ARG A 450 -8.38 30.09 11.88
CA ARG A 450 -8.93 29.31 12.99
C ARG A 450 -10.43 29.50 13.05
N VAL A 451 -11.17 28.39 12.97
CA VAL A 451 -12.64 28.41 13.07
C VAL A 451 -13.02 28.64 14.53
N THR A 452 -13.79 29.70 14.77
CA THR A 452 -14.24 30.10 16.10
C THR A 452 -15.67 29.62 16.36
N PRO A 453 -16.10 29.54 17.64
CA PRO A 453 -17.49 29.23 17.98
C PRO A 453 -18.52 30.18 17.37
N ASP A 454 -18.14 31.46 17.22
CA ASP A 454 -19.01 32.50 16.67
C ASP A 454 -19.27 32.28 15.17
N ASP A 455 -18.25 31.84 14.41
CA ASP A 455 -18.36 31.57 12.97
C ASP A 455 -19.42 30.51 12.65
N ILE A 456 -19.64 29.58 13.58
CA ILE A 456 -20.58 28.46 13.42
C ILE A 456 -21.84 28.60 14.27
N GLY A 457 -22.03 29.75 14.92
CA GLY A 457 -23.20 30.05 15.76
C GLY A 457 -23.45 28.96 16.81
N LEU A 458 -22.41 28.54 17.52
CA LEU A 458 -22.54 27.61 18.64
C LEU A 458 -23.51 28.22 19.69
N PRO A 459 -24.57 27.51 20.09
CA PRO A 459 -25.49 28.04 21.10
C PRO A 459 -24.72 28.27 22.41
N GLU A 460 -24.75 29.51 22.93
CA GLU A 460 -24.10 29.89 24.18
C GLU A 460 -24.47 28.92 25.33
N GLY A 461 -23.51 28.08 25.71
CA GLY A 461 -23.65 27.15 26.82
C GLY A 461 -23.17 27.79 28.13
N SER A 462 -24.00 28.63 28.74
CA SER A 462 -23.95 29.01 30.17
C SER A 462 -22.56 29.15 30.83
N SER A 463 -21.75 30.11 30.38
CA SER A 463 -20.70 30.70 31.22
C SER A 463 -21.07 32.14 31.55
N ARG A 464 -22.13 32.32 32.36
CA ARG A 464 -22.26 33.56 33.11
C ARG A 464 -21.19 33.59 34.20
N SER A 465 -20.08 34.24 33.91
CA SER A 465 -19.61 35.32 34.77
C SER A 465 -18.91 36.38 33.93
N ASN A 466 -19.67 37.46 33.70
CA ASN A 466 -19.21 38.82 33.43
C ASN A 466 -17.70 39.06 33.57
N SER A 467 -17.06 39.44 32.46
CA SER A 467 -16.48 40.77 32.38
C SER A 467 -16.40 41.22 30.92
N ALA A 468 -17.28 42.14 30.56
CA ALA A 468 -17.13 42.93 29.35
C ALA A 468 -15.98 43.95 29.55
N SER A 469 -15.39 44.36 28.43
CA SER A 469 -14.40 45.43 28.22
C SER A 469 -12.92 45.06 28.39
N ASN A 470 -12.32 44.53 27.32
CA ASN A 470 -11.54 45.39 26.42
C ASN A 470 -11.05 44.58 25.21
N ALA A 471 -11.44 45.06 24.03
CA ALA A 471 -10.76 44.76 22.79
C ALA A 471 -9.38 45.44 22.79
N GLN A 472 -8.29 44.65 22.74
CA GLN A 472 -7.12 44.82 21.83
C GLN A 472 -5.94 43.92 22.26
N PRO A 473 -5.06 43.55 21.31
CA PRO A 473 -4.44 42.23 21.24
C PRO A 473 -3.03 42.19 21.84
N TYR A 474 -2.57 40.96 22.09
CA TYR A 474 -1.22 40.57 22.50
C TYR A 474 -0.14 40.97 21.45
N ALA A 475 0.18 42.27 21.39
CA ALA A 475 1.44 42.78 20.86
C ALA A 475 2.44 42.92 22.03
N LYS A 476 2.93 41.81 22.59
CA LYS A 476 4.02 41.86 23.60
C LYS A 476 4.85 40.58 23.81
N ALA A 477 4.83 39.63 22.89
CA ALA A 477 5.79 38.51 22.88
C ALA A 477 6.87 38.62 21.78
N ALA A 478 6.64 39.42 20.73
CA ALA A 478 7.62 39.64 19.66
C ALA A 478 8.68 40.73 19.98
N HIS A 479 8.46 41.58 21.01
CA HIS A 479 9.37 42.69 21.31
C HIS A 479 10.25 42.49 22.57
N MET A 480 10.35 41.24 23.06
CA MET A 480 11.22 40.88 24.20
C MET A 480 12.33 39.88 23.83
N MET A 481 12.34 39.33 22.61
CA MET A 481 13.48 38.57 22.07
C MET A 481 14.38 39.37 21.13
N GLU A 482 13.95 40.55 20.68
CA GLU A 482 14.76 41.45 19.84
C GLU A 482 15.75 42.33 20.65
N LYS A 483 15.66 42.34 21.99
CA LYS A 483 16.59 43.08 22.89
C LYS A 483 17.52 42.22 23.75
N LEU A 484 17.55 40.90 23.52
CA LEU A 484 18.47 39.98 24.21
C LEU A 484 19.49 39.31 23.26
N GLY A 485 19.49 39.67 21.97
CA GLY A 485 20.45 39.19 20.96
C GLY A 485 21.69 40.06 20.75
N GLU A 486 21.79 41.24 21.37
CA GLU A 486 22.88 42.20 21.09
C GLU A 486 24.09 42.14 22.04
N LYS A 487 24.16 41.19 22.97
CA LYS A 487 25.34 41.03 23.84
C LYS A 487 25.68 39.56 24.11
N MET A 488 26.27 38.88 23.14
CA MET A 488 27.30 37.87 23.40
C MET A 488 28.06 37.53 22.10
N PRO A 489 29.40 37.32 22.16
CA PRO A 489 30.23 37.17 20.98
C PRO A 489 30.00 35.81 20.31
N ARG A 490 29.79 35.83 18.99
CA ARG A 490 29.76 34.62 18.15
C ARG A 490 31.12 33.92 18.24
N GLN A 491 31.15 32.68 18.72
CA GLN A 491 32.27 31.76 18.48
C GLN A 491 31.97 30.88 17.25
N PRO A 492 32.99 30.50 16.45
CA PRO A 492 32.76 29.94 15.13
C PRO A 492 32.68 28.41 15.12
N ARG A 493 31.79 27.95 14.21
CA ARG A 493 31.52 26.62 13.65
C ARG A 493 30.67 25.67 14.48
#